data_AF-A0AAE0RZY4-F1
#
_entry.id   AF-A0AAE0RZY4-F1
#
_cell.length_a   1.000
_cell.length_b   1.000
_cell.length_c   1.000
_cell.angle_alpha   90.00
_cell.angle_beta   90.00
_cell.angle_gamma   90.00
#
_symmetry.space_group_name_H-M   'P 1'
#
loop_
_entity.id
_entity.type
_entity.pdbx_description
1 polymer ?
#
loop_
_entity_poly.entity_id
_entity_poly.type
_entity_poly.pdbx_seq_one_letter_code
_entity_poly.pdbx_strand_id
1 'polypeptide(L)'
;MIEDTLKQSFAKDVTLLKKIGIHVIIVHGGGKEITKIADAFGIETKFINGMRYTDSSMIHAVVMGLTMLNKQISSYISQNLGNAIGLCGGDSNLLLTHPIDRETLGYVGKVKHVNVPLIEKLIASDMIPVIAPFGIGEDKKFYNINADLAASAIATALKAEKLVYLSDIEGVQDGKELIPTLTRTIVKKLFEENKVSGGMIPKIESAFEALSKGVNLSNTQLNDILDLAIDLKAKRLQGLNEKSILGKSVALIFQKPSLRTRVSFEVAVNELGGFPIVLAQESIGIAQRESAHDIANTLFGYVHFIVARVFNHRILEDFTAEATCPIINALSDLNHPCQVLADLLTLKEKGKLFQNVKIAYIGDGNNVANSWLEAASIFSMDLNIICPNGYEPNLDFLKLAQTNKQTHVSVSNNLNLANSADVLYTDVWTSMGNENETAQRQKIFRNFQLNADLVKKAKKDALIMHCLPAHIGEEITEEVLYSSQSVVFRQAENRLHVQKALLTMLNKWNYKN
;
A
#
# COMPACT_ATOMS: atom_id res chain seq x y z
N MET A 1 2.52 -30.68 2.63
CA MET A 1 1.15 -31.18 2.85
C MET A 1 1.18 -32.70 2.83
N ILE A 2 0.82 -33.35 3.94
CA ILE A 2 0.93 -34.82 4.05
C ILE A 2 -0.41 -35.47 3.70
N GLU A 3 -1.53 -34.87 4.12
CA GLU A 3 -2.89 -35.37 3.87
C GLU A 3 -3.39 -35.02 2.46
N ASP A 4 -4.05 -35.98 1.80
CA ASP A 4 -4.56 -35.79 0.44
C ASP A 4 -5.75 -34.82 0.40
N THR A 5 -6.55 -34.75 1.46
CA THR A 5 -7.62 -33.75 1.63
C THR A 5 -7.08 -32.33 1.57
N LEU A 6 -5.97 -32.06 2.27
CA LEU A 6 -5.28 -30.75 2.24
C LEU A 6 -4.70 -30.43 0.86
N LYS A 7 -4.10 -31.42 0.17
CA LYS A 7 -3.58 -31.23 -1.20
C LYS A 7 -4.71 -30.85 -2.17
N GLN A 8 -5.86 -31.51 -2.05
CA GLN A 8 -7.03 -31.21 -2.87
C GLN A 8 -7.63 -29.83 -2.54
N SER A 9 -7.72 -29.46 -1.26
CA SER A 9 -8.18 -28.13 -0.85
C SER A 9 -7.27 -27.04 -1.42
N PHE A 10 -5.96 -27.18 -1.24
CA PHE A 10 -4.97 -26.25 -1.77
C PHE A 10 -5.11 -26.07 -3.29
N ALA A 11 -5.23 -27.16 -4.04
CA ALA A 11 -5.38 -27.12 -5.49
C ALA A 11 -6.67 -26.40 -5.93
N LYS A 12 -7.78 -26.60 -5.21
CA LYS A 12 -9.04 -25.88 -5.44
C LYS A 12 -8.89 -24.38 -5.18
N ASP A 13 -8.29 -24.02 -4.05
CA ASP A 13 -8.14 -22.63 -3.63
C ASP A 13 -7.25 -21.86 -4.60
N VAL A 14 -6.10 -22.42 -4.99
CA VAL A 14 -5.21 -21.85 -6.02
C VAL A 14 -5.95 -21.64 -7.35
N THR A 15 -6.74 -22.63 -7.77
CA THR A 15 -7.50 -22.53 -9.02
C THR A 15 -8.58 -21.46 -8.94
N LEU A 16 -9.26 -21.34 -7.79
CA LEU A 16 -10.26 -20.29 -7.56
C LEU A 16 -9.63 -18.90 -7.63
N LEU A 17 -8.50 -18.69 -6.94
CA LEU A 17 -7.76 -17.43 -6.98
C LEU A 17 -7.42 -17.03 -8.41
N LYS A 18 -6.95 -17.99 -9.23
CA LYS A 18 -6.68 -17.75 -10.65
C LYS A 18 -7.94 -17.35 -11.43
N LYS A 19 -9.07 -18.03 -11.21
CA LYS A 19 -10.34 -17.74 -11.90
C LYS A 19 -10.92 -16.36 -11.57
N ILE A 20 -10.63 -15.83 -10.38
CA ILE A 20 -11.05 -14.47 -10.00
C ILE A 20 -10.04 -13.39 -10.42
N GLY A 21 -9.05 -13.73 -11.25
CA GLY A 21 -8.10 -12.78 -11.84
C GLY A 21 -6.78 -12.63 -11.08
N ILE A 22 -6.53 -13.40 -10.02
CA ILE A 22 -5.27 -13.32 -9.27
C ILE A 22 -4.20 -14.16 -9.96
N HIS A 23 -3.06 -13.56 -10.26
CA HIS A 23 -1.91 -14.26 -10.85
C HIS A 23 -1.09 -14.95 -9.76
N VAL A 24 -1.33 -16.26 -9.58
CA VAL A 24 -0.66 -17.07 -8.56
C VAL A 24 0.58 -17.74 -9.14
N ILE A 25 1.70 -17.63 -8.43
CA ILE A 25 2.94 -18.38 -8.68
C ILE A 25 3.23 -19.21 -7.43
N ILE A 26 3.54 -20.49 -7.61
CA ILE A 26 3.77 -21.41 -6.50
C ILE A 26 5.24 -21.77 -6.49
N VAL A 27 5.91 -21.57 -5.35
CA VAL A 27 7.25 -22.11 -5.07
C VAL A 27 7.08 -23.15 -3.97
N HIS A 28 7.63 -24.34 -4.16
CA HIS A 28 7.46 -25.42 -3.19
C HIS A 28 8.79 -25.90 -2.62
N GLY A 29 8.82 -26.21 -1.33
CA GLY A 29 9.89 -27.02 -0.74
C GLY A 29 9.71 -28.50 -1.05
N GLY A 30 10.64 -29.34 -0.58
CA GLY A 30 10.54 -30.80 -0.69
C GLY A 30 11.52 -31.54 0.21
N GLY A 31 11.81 -30.98 1.39
CA GLY A 31 12.86 -31.51 2.28
C GLY A 31 12.68 -32.98 2.65
N LYS A 32 11.43 -33.43 2.86
CA LYS A 32 11.11 -34.82 3.20
C LYS A 32 11.35 -35.75 2.00
N GLU A 33 10.93 -35.34 0.81
CA GLU A 33 11.12 -36.08 -0.43
C GLU A 33 12.59 -36.21 -0.80
N ILE A 34 13.39 -35.15 -0.62
CA ILE A 34 14.83 -35.17 -0.83
C ILE A 34 15.49 -36.18 0.13
N THR A 35 15.15 -36.13 1.42
CA THR A 35 15.69 -37.09 2.40
C THR A 35 15.31 -38.52 2.05
N LYS A 36 14.04 -38.78 1.70
CA LYS A 36 13.58 -40.13 1.30
C LYS A 36 14.36 -40.69 0.12
N ILE A 37 14.67 -39.85 -0.87
CA ILE A 37 15.46 -40.26 -2.03
C ILE A 37 16.93 -40.46 -1.63
N ALA A 38 17.51 -39.54 -0.85
CA ALA A 38 18.87 -39.67 -0.36
C ALA A 38 19.08 -40.99 0.40
N ASP A 39 18.17 -41.33 1.32
CA ASP A 39 18.21 -42.57 2.09
C ASP A 39 18.14 -43.81 1.19
N ALA A 40 17.27 -43.79 0.17
CA ALA A 40 17.14 -44.88 -0.80
C ALA A 40 18.41 -45.11 -1.63
N PHE A 41 19.24 -44.08 -1.80
CA PHE A 41 20.54 -44.16 -2.49
C PHE A 41 21.73 -44.27 -1.51
N GLY A 42 21.48 -44.39 -0.20
CA GLY A 42 22.54 -44.46 0.82
C GLY A 42 23.34 -43.17 0.99
N ILE A 43 22.75 -42.01 0.66
CA ILE A 43 23.38 -40.70 0.76
C ILE A 43 23.04 -40.07 2.11
N GLU A 44 24.07 -39.79 2.92
CA GLU A 44 23.90 -39.19 4.24
C GLU A 44 23.35 -37.74 4.16
N THR A 45 22.28 -37.45 4.90
CA THR A 45 21.72 -36.09 4.99
C THR A 45 22.38 -35.30 6.12
N LYS A 46 23.00 -34.16 5.78
CA LYS A 46 23.60 -33.20 6.74
C LYS A 46 23.01 -31.80 6.58
N PHE A 47 22.85 -31.08 7.69
CA PHE A 47 22.42 -29.68 7.70
C PHE A 47 23.48 -28.81 8.37
N ILE A 48 23.78 -27.66 7.75
CA ILE A 48 24.71 -26.65 8.24
C ILE A 48 23.96 -25.31 8.20
N ASN A 49 23.84 -24.64 9.35
CA ASN A 49 23.12 -23.36 9.50
C ASN A 49 21.68 -23.40 8.92
N GLY A 50 20.97 -24.51 9.13
CA GLY A 50 19.60 -24.69 8.63
C GLY A 50 19.49 -24.98 7.12
N MET A 51 20.59 -25.04 6.39
CA MET A 51 20.65 -25.41 4.98
C MET A 51 21.17 -26.84 4.81
N ARG A 52 20.62 -27.57 3.83
CA ARG A 52 21.08 -28.93 3.52
C ARG A 52 22.43 -28.87 2.83
N TYR A 53 23.47 -29.42 3.45
CA TYR A 53 24.75 -29.63 2.79
C TYR A 53 24.51 -30.46 1.53
N THR A 54 24.98 -29.96 0.39
CA THR A 54 24.67 -30.56 -0.90
C THR A 54 25.95 -30.83 -1.66
N ASP A 55 26.46 -32.06 -1.65
CA ASP A 55 27.57 -32.46 -2.51
C ASP A 55 27.08 -32.95 -3.89
N SER A 56 27.99 -33.51 -4.69
CA SER A 56 27.67 -34.03 -6.03
C SER A 56 26.68 -35.20 -5.99
N SER A 57 26.57 -35.95 -4.89
CA SER A 57 25.61 -37.06 -4.77
C SER A 57 24.25 -36.52 -4.33
N MET A 58 24.23 -35.67 -3.31
CA MET A 58 23.03 -35.05 -2.77
C MET A 58 22.30 -34.16 -3.78
N ILE A 59 23.01 -33.47 -4.67
CA ILE A 59 22.34 -32.65 -5.70
C ILE A 59 21.44 -33.49 -6.63
N HIS A 60 21.78 -34.75 -6.90
CA HIS A 60 20.91 -35.65 -7.66
C HIS A 60 19.62 -35.97 -6.88
N ALA A 61 19.74 -36.24 -5.57
CA ALA A 61 18.58 -36.45 -4.70
C ALA A 61 17.68 -35.19 -4.63
N VAL A 62 18.29 -34.00 -4.59
CA VAL A 62 17.58 -32.71 -4.65
C VAL A 62 16.78 -32.58 -5.95
N VAL A 63 17.43 -32.77 -7.10
CA VAL A 63 16.79 -32.65 -8.42
C VAL A 63 15.64 -33.65 -8.56
N MET A 64 15.86 -34.92 -8.21
CA MET A 64 14.84 -35.96 -8.30
C MET A 64 13.65 -35.67 -7.38
N GLY A 65 13.91 -35.34 -6.11
CA GLY A 65 12.86 -35.13 -5.11
C GLY A 65 12.00 -33.92 -5.41
N LEU A 66 12.64 -32.80 -5.73
CA LEU A 66 11.92 -31.57 -6.05
C LEU A 66 11.14 -31.71 -7.37
N THR A 67 11.71 -32.32 -8.41
CA THR A 67 11.02 -32.48 -9.69
C THR A 67 9.82 -33.41 -9.58
N MET A 68 9.93 -34.51 -8.84
CA MET A 68 8.81 -35.42 -8.62
C MET A 68 7.65 -34.73 -7.90
N LEU A 69 7.95 -34.02 -6.81
CA LEU A 69 6.95 -33.28 -6.05
C LEU A 69 6.32 -32.14 -6.87
N ASN A 70 7.12 -31.45 -7.69
CA ASN A 70 6.65 -30.41 -8.60
C ASN A 70 5.53 -30.92 -9.53
N LYS A 71 5.76 -32.07 -10.18
CA LYS A 71 4.77 -32.68 -11.08
C LYS A 71 3.51 -33.14 -10.34
N GLN A 72 3.65 -33.63 -9.10
CA GLN A 72 2.49 -33.95 -8.27
C GLN A 72 1.64 -32.71 -7.98
N ILE A 73 2.25 -31.61 -7.54
CA ILE A 73 1.53 -30.35 -7.25
C ILE A 73 0.84 -29.82 -8.52
N SER A 74 1.55 -29.76 -9.65
CA SER A 74 0.94 -29.32 -10.92
C SER A 74 -0.22 -30.22 -11.35
N SER A 75 -0.11 -31.54 -11.14
CA SER A 75 -1.18 -32.49 -11.46
C SER A 75 -2.42 -32.25 -10.59
N TYR A 76 -2.26 -32.05 -9.28
CA TYR A 76 -3.39 -31.74 -8.39
C TYR A 76 -4.14 -30.46 -8.82
N ILE A 77 -3.40 -29.40 -9.17
CA ILE A 77 -4.02 -28.16 -9.66
C ILE A 77 -4.75 -28.40 -10.99
N SER A 78 -4.14 -29.16 -11.91
CA SER A 78 -4.74 -29.51 -13.20
C SER A 78 -6.01 -30.32 -13.07
N GLN A 79 -6.05 -31.28 -12.15
CA GLN A 79 -7.26 -32.05 -11.83
C GLN A 79 -8.41 -31.17 -11.31
N ASN A 80 -8.08 -30.02 -10.71
CA ASN A 80 -9.05 -29.04 -10.22
C ASN A 80 -9.35 -27.93 -11.23
N LEU A 81 -9.06 -28.15 -12.52
CA LEU A 81 -9.30 -27.23 -13.64
C LEU A 81 -8.40 -25.98 -13.64
N GLY A 82 -7.26 -26.02 -12.94
CA GLY A 82 -6.23 -24.98 -13.00
C GLY A 82 -5.16 -25.32 -14.05
N ASN A 83 -4.81 -24.38 -14.92
CA ASN A 83 -3.80 -24.62 -15.96
C ASN A 83 -2.37 -24.54 -15.40
N ALA A 84 -1.93 -25.54 -14.64
CA ALA A 84 -0.64 -25.52 -13.97
C ALA A 84 0.51 -26.07 -14.85
N ILE A 85 1.65 -25.38 -14.81
CA ILE A 85 2.89 -25.82 -15.46
C ILE A 85 3.99 -25.99 -14.42
N GLY A 86 4.53 -27.21 -14.34
CA GLY A 86 5.63 -27.53 -13.44
C GLY A 86 6.98 -27.22 -14.06
N LEU A 87 7.73 -26.31 -13.44
CA LEU A 87 9.06 -25.86 -13.82
C LEU A 87 10.07 -26.12 -12.70
N CYS A 88 11.33 -26.22 -13.06
CA CYS A 88 12.45 -26.05 -12.15
C CYS A 88 13.21 -24.76 -12.45
N GLY A 89 13.96 -24.24 -11.48
CA GLY A 89 14.80 -23.07 -11.71
C GLY A 89 15.88 -23.27 -12.78
N GLY A 90 16.19 -24.51 -13.15
CA GLY A 90 17.05 -24.80 -14.30
C GLY A 90 16.40 -24.59 -15.67
N ASP A 91 15.07 -24.64 -15.77
CA ASP A 91 14.36 -24.56 -17.05
C ASP A 91 14.53 -23.17 -17.66
N SER A 92 15.12 -23.12 -18.87
CA SER A 92 15.40 -21.86 -19.57
C SER A 92 16.11 -20.81 -18.70
N ASN A 93 17.02 -21.25 -17.83
CA ASN A 93 17.74 -20.41 -16.87
C ASN A 93 16.81 -19.57 -15.98
N LEU A 94 15.68 -20.16 -15.54
CA LEU A 94 14.69 -19.48 -14.71
C LEU A 94 15.30 -18.87 -13.45
N LEU A 95 16.20 -19.59 -12.78
CA LEU A 95 16.97 -19.16 -11.62
C LEU A 95 18.46 -19.35 -11.90
N LEU A 96 19.18 -18.25 -12.11
CA LEU A 96 20.64 -18.24 -12.12
C LEU A 96 21.14 -18.00 -10.70
N THR A 97 22.16 -18.77 -10.30
CA THR A 97 22.67 -18.79 -8.93
C THR A 97 24.17 -18.58 -8.85
N HIS A 98 24.63 -18.12 -7.69
CA HIS A 98 26.03 -18.23 -7.29
C HIS A 98 26.13 -19.07 -6.01
N PRO A 99 27.26 -19.75 -5.75
CA PRO A 99 27.46 -20.46 -4.49
C PRO A 99 27.33 -19.51 -3.29
N ILE A 100 26.69 -19.97 -2.21
CA ILE A 100 26.70 -19.24 -0.92
C ILE A 100 28.07 -19.41 -0.27
N ASP A 101 28.46 -20.66 -0.06
CA ASP A 101 29.78 -21.05 0.43
C ASP A 101 30.09 -22.43 -0.15
N ARG A 102 31.03 -22.47 -1.09
CA ARG A 102 31.34 -23.70 -1.80
C ARG A 102 32.09 -24.71 -0.93
N GLU A 103 32.88 -24.23 0.01
CA GLU A 103 33.72 -25.06 0.86
C GLU A 103 32.89 -25.75 1.94
N THR A 104 31.96 -25.00 2.56
CA THR A 104 31.18 -25.52 3.69
C THR A 104 29.83 -26.10 3.29
N LEU A 105 29.18 -25.60 2.23
CA LEU A 105 27.81 -26.02 1.84
C LEU A 105 27.75 -26.81 0.52
N GLY A 106 28.81 -26.79 -0.28
CA GLY A 106 28.86 -27.47 -1.58
C GLY A 106 28.04 -26.78 -2.67
N TYR A 107 27.07 -27.48 -3.25
CA TYR A 107 26.14 -27.04 -4.30
C TYR A 107 24.89 -26.38 -3.69
N VAL A 108 25.07 -25.48 -2.73
CA VAL A 108 24.00 -24.63 -2.21
C VAL A 108 24.17 -23.21 -2.76
N GLY A 109 23.13 -22.69 -3.41
CA GLY A 109 23.18 -21.45 -4.18
C GLY A 109 22.23 -20.37 -3.66
N LYS A 110 22.61 -19.12 -3.89
CA LYS A 110 21.73 -17.94 -3.76
C LYS A 110 21.33 -17.46 -5.14
N VAL A 111 20.06 -17.09 -5.30
CA VAL A 111 19.52 -16.56 -6.56
C VAL A 111 20.18 -15.22 -6.87
N LYS A 112 20.80 -15.14 -8.05
CA LYS A 112 21.40 -13.93 -8.62
C LYS A 112 20.45 -13.24 -9.59
N HIS A 113 19.75 -14.03 -10.40
CA HIS A 113 18.85 -13.52 -11.43
C HIS A 113 17.65 -14.46 -11.61
N VAL A 114 16.50 -13.86 -11.89
CA VAL A 114 15.24 -14.55 -12.19
C VAL A 114 14.82 -14.19 -13.61
N ASN A 115 14.50 -15.18 -14.44
CA ASN A 115 13.98 -14.97 -15.79
C ASN A 115 12.52 -14.50 -15.74
N VAL A 116 12.33 -13.22 -15.46
CA VAL A 116 11.01 -12.56 -15.40
C VAL A 116 10.21 -12.72 -16.71
N PRO A 117 10.78 -12.51 -17.92
CA PRO A 117 10.03 -12.65 -19.17
C PRO A 117 9.41 -14.03 -19.38
N LEU A 118 10.04 -15.10 -18.90
CA LEU A 118 9.47 -16.45 -18.96
C LEU A 118 8.21 -16.55 -18.09
N ILE A 119 8.30 -16.09 -16.84
CA ILE A 119 7.17 -16.14 -15.89
C ILE A 119 6.00 -15.29 -16.40
N GLU A 120 6.27 -14.07 -16.87
CA GLU A 120 5.24 -13.16 -17.39
C GLU A 120 4.51 -13.76 -18.60
N LYS A 121 5.23 -14.40 -19.53
CA LYS A 121 4.62 -15.08 -20.69
C LYS A 121 3.71 -16.22 -20.28
N LEU A 122 4.07 -17.00 -19.26
CA LEU A 122 3.22 -18.07 -18.74
C LEU A 122 1.96 -17.51 -18.10
N ILE A 123 2.09 -16.47 -17.28
CA ILE A 123 0.94 -15.79 -16.67
C ILE A 123 0.01 -15.21 -17.73
N ALA A 124 0.56 -14.55 -18.75
CA ALA A 124 -0.19 -14.00 -19.88
C ALA A 124 -0.90 -15.09 -20.72
N SER A 125 -0.36 -16.32 -20.70
CA SER A 125 -0.98 -17.50 -21.34
C SER A 125 -1.96 -18.24 -20.40
N ASP A 126 -2.40 -17.57 -19.34
CA ASP A 126 -3.31 -18.08 -18.33
C ASP A 126 -2.80 -19.32 -17.55
N MET A 127 -1.49 -19.51 -17.47
CA MET A 127 -0.89 -20.63 -16.73
C MET A 127 -0.58 -20.26 -15.27
N ILE A 128 -0.51 -21.28 -14.42
CA ILE A 128 -0.08 -21.22 -13.02
C ILE A 128 1.30 -21.86 -12.91
N PRO A 129 2.40 -21.08 -12.83
CA PRO A 129 3.73 -21.62 -12.68
C PRO A 129 3.92 -22.27 -11.31
N VAL A 130 4.40 -23.52 -11.29
CA VAL A 130 4.81 -24.24 -10.09
C VAL A 130 6.32 -24.46 -10.18
N ILE A 131 7.10 -23.80 -9.34
CA ILE A 131 8.56 -23.68 -9.48
C ILE A 131 9.26 -24.47 -8.37
N ALA A 132 10.15 -25.38 -8.80
CA ALA A 132 11.03 -26.13 -7.93
C ALA A 132 12.34 -25.34 -7.65
N PRO A 133 12.76 -25.16 -6.38
CA PRO A 133 13.81 -24.24 -5.99
C PRO A 133 15.22 -24.85 -6.11
N PHE A 134 15.65 -25.13 -7.34
CA PHE A 134 17.05 -25.36 -7.67
C PHE A 134 17.39 -24.64 -8.97
N GLY A 135 18.60 -24.10 -9.09
CA GLY A 135 19.00 -23.22 -10.19
C GLY A 135 20.32 -23.63 -10.83
N ILE A 136 20.75 -22.87 -11.83
CA ILE A 136 21.99 -23.10 -12.58
C ILE A 136 23.07 -22.11 -12.14
N GLY A 137 24.25 -22.62 -11.79
CA GLY A 137 25.44 -21.82 -11.51
C GLY A 137 26.19 -21.36 -12.77
N GLU A 138 27.12 -20.43 -12.60
CA GLU A 138 28.01 -19.98 -13.69
C GLU A 138 28.88 -21.13 -14.25
N ASP A 139 29.14 -22.15 -13.43
CA ASP A 139 29.81 -23.40 -13.79
C ASP A 139 28.90 -24.42 -14.52
N LYS A 140 27.67 -24.00 -14.87
CA LYS A 140 26.64 -24.81 -15.53
C LYS A 140 26.18 -26.04 -14.74
N LYS A 141 26.40 -26.04 -13.42
CA LYS A 141 25.93 -27.10 -12.52
C LYS A 141 24.67 -26.67 -11.77
N PHE A 142 23.91 -27.65 -11.28
CA PHE A 142 22.75 -27.39 -10.45
C PHE A 142 23.16 -27.01 -9.03
N TYR A 143 22.44 -26.05 -8.46
CA TYR A 143 22.56 -25.64 -7.07
C TYR A 143 21.21 -25.76 -6.38
N ASN A 144 21.22 -26.39 -5.21
CA ASN A 144 20.09 -26.44 -4.28
C ASN A 144 19.85 -25.04 -3.69
N ILE A 145 18.60 -24.58 -3.69
CA ILE A 145 18.22 -23.26 -3.18
C ILE A 145 17.16 -23.47 -2.09
N ASN A 146 17.27 -22.72 -0.99
CA ASN A 146 16.19 -22.69 0.00
C ASN A 146 14.90 -22.15 -0.64
N ALA A 147 13.77 -22.82 -0.42
CA ALA A 147 12.50 -22.46 -1.04
C ALA A 147 12.02 -21.05 -0.68
N ASP A 148 12.24 -20.60 0.55
CA ASP A 148 11.88 -19.26 1.00
C ASP A 148 12.74 -18.19 0.31
N LEU A 149 14.04 -18.45 0.16
CA LEU A 149 14.95 -17.57 -0.59
C LEU A 149 14.58 -17.51 -2.08
N ALA A 150 14.22 -18.65 -2.69
CA ALA A 150 13.77 -18.69 -4.08
C ALA A 150 12.46 -17.91 -4.25
N ALA A 151 11.48 -18.10 -3.37
CA ALA A 151 10.21 -17.39 -3.40
C ALA A 151 10.39 -15.88 -3.21
N SER A 152 11.22 -15.46 -2.26
CA SER A 152 11.58 -14.06 -2.03
C SER A 152 12.25 -13.42 -3.25
N ALA A 153 13.20 -14.13 -3.88
CA ALA A 153 13.88 -13.64 -5.08
C ALA A 153 12.93 -13.50 -6.27
N ILE A 154 12.06 -14.47 -6.50
CA ILE A 154 11.04 -14.44 -7.57
C ILE A 154 10.04 -13.29 -7.32
N ALA A 155 9.50 -13.19 -6.10
CA ALA A 155 8.56 -12.14 -5.72
C ALA A 155 9.18 -10.76 -5.90
N THR A 156 10.43 -10.58 -5.50
CA THR A 156 11.19 -9.35 -5.68
C THR A 156 11.37 -9.00 -7.16
N ALA A 157 11.83 -9.96 -7.96
CA ALA A 157 12.09 -9.73 -9.38
C ALA A 157 10.83 -9.33 -10.16
N LEU A 158 9.68 -9.90 -9.77
CA LEU A 158 8.37 -9.60 -10.35
C LEU A 158 7.68 -8.37 -9.75
N LYS A 159 8.23 -7.79 -8.67
CA LYS A 159 7.54 -6.77 -7.86
C LYS A 159 6.14 -7.24 -7.44
N ALA A 160 6.05 -8.47 -6.95
CA ALA A 160 4.79 -9.10 -6.59
C ALA A 160 4.03 -8.27 -5.52
N GLU A 161 2.70 -8.28 -5.59
CA GLU A 161 1.84 -7.60 -4.61
C GLU A 161 1.89 -8.28 -3.22
N LYS A 162 1.99 -9.61 -3.20
CA LYS A 162 2.01 -10.39 -1.95
C LYS A 162 2.97 -11.57 -2.07
N LEU A 163 3.64 -11.87 -0.95
CA LEU A 163 4.39 -13.10 -0.72
C LEU A 163 3.78 -13.83 0.47
N VAL A 164 3.23 -15.02 0.24
CA VAL A 164 2.54 -15.82 1.26
C VAL A 164 3.34 -17.09 1.52
N TYR A 165 3.74 -17.31 2.78
CA TYR A 165 4.38 -18.54 3.21
C TYR A 165 3.33 -19.49 3.79
N LEU A 166 3.21 -20.69 3.22
CA LEU A 166 2.42 -21.77 3.80
C LEU A 166 3.30 -22.61 4.71
N SER A 167 2.93 -22.68 5.99
CA SER A 167 3.72 -23.31 7.03
C SER A 167 2.89 -24.32 7.82
N ASP A 168 3.53 -25.35 8.37
CA ASP A 168 2.94 -26.36 9.25
C ASP A 168 3.02 -25.97 10.75
N ILE A 169 3.50 -24.76 11.02
CA ILE A 169 3.52 -24.11 12.33
C ILE A 169 2.66 -22.84 12.26
N GLU A 170 2.00 -22.51 13.37
CA GLU A 170 1.02 -21.40 13.44
C GLU A 170 1.63 -20.03 13.15
N GLY A 171 2.93 -19.85 13.39
CA GLY A 171 3.67 -18.64 13.05
C GLY A 171 4.86 -18.41 13.99
N VAL A 172 5.25 -17.15 14.17
CA VAL A 172 6.34 -16.77 15.08
C VAL A 172 5.76 -16.52 16.47
N GLN A 173 6.37 -17.11 17.50
CA GLN A 173 5.88 -17.04 18.88
C GLN A 173 6.91 -16.36 19.79
N ASP A 174 6.44 -15.62 20.80
CA ASP A 174 7.22 -15.22 21.97
C ASP A 174 6.70 -15.99 23.19
N GLY A 175 7.44 -16.99 23.64
CA GLY A 175 6.96 -17.94 24.65
C GLY A 175 5.82 -18.81 24.12
N LYS A 176 4.59 -18.58 24.60
CA LYS A 176 3.37 -19.28 24.15
C LYS A 176 2.44 -18.41 23.29
N GLU A 177 2.76 -17.12 23.15
CA GLU A 177 1.91 -16.18 22.43
C GLU A 177 2.34 -16.08 20.96
N LEU A 178 1.39 -16.18 20.04
CA LEU A 178 1.60 -15.95 18.63
C LEU A 178 1.76 -14.45 18.37
N ILE A 179 2.79 -14.07 17.62
CA ILE A 179 3.00 -12.69 17.19
C ILE A 179 2.25 -12.47 15.86
N PRO A 180 1.14 -11.71 15.84
CA PRO A 180 0.32 -11.55 14.65
C PRO A 180 0.96 -10.62 13.61
N THR A 181 1.89 -9.75 14.03
CA THR A 181 2.58 -8.82 13.13
C THR A 181 4.04 -8.68 13.54
N LEU A 182 4.95 -8.91 12.59
CA LEU A 182 6.38 -8.73 12.77
C LEU A 182 6.84 -7.43 12.13
N THR A 183 7.62 -6.65 12.87
CA THR A 183 8.37 -5.50 12.36
C THR A 183 9.87 -5.80 12.38
N ARG A 184 10.69 -5.02 11.67
CA ARG A 184 12.16 -5.18 11.70
C ARG A 184 12.70 -5.14 13.13
N THR A 185 12.08 -4.33 13.99
CA THR A 185 12.46 -4.13 15.39
C THR A 185 12.17 -5.37 16.22
N ILE A 186 10.96 -5.92 16.06
CA ILE A 186 10.54 -7.14 16.77
C ILE A 186 11.45 -8.29 16.36
N VAL A 187 11.72 -8.45 15.06
CA VAL A 187 12.62 -9.50 14.56
C VAL A 187 14.03 -9.35 15.11
N LYS A 188 14.60 -8.13 15.10
CA LYS A 188 15.93 -7.88 15.66
C LYS A 188 16.01 -8.29 17.12
N LYS A 189 15.01 -7.89 17.93
CA LYS A 189 14.91 -8.27 19.34
C LYS A 189 14.79 -9.78 19.51
N LEU A 190 13.95 -10.45 18.71
CA LEU A 190 13.78 -11.89 18.75
C LEU A 190 15.07 -12.66 18.40
N PHE A 191 15.88 -12.13 17.48
CA PHE A 191 17.19 -12.69 17.15
C PHE A 191 18.22 -12.44 18.27
N GLU A 192 18.28 -11.23 18.82
CA GLU A 192 19.16 -10.90 19.95
C GLU A 192 18.85 -11.75 21.19
N GLU A 193 17.56 -12.02 21.45
CA GLU A 193 17.09 -12.84 22.56
C GLU A 193 17.11 -14.35 22.25
N ASN A 194 17.59 -14.78 21.07
CA ASN A 194 17.58 -16.18 20.60
C ASN A 194 16.20 -16.86 20.66
N LYS A 195 15.12 -16.09 20.51
CA LYS A 195 13.73 -16.56 20.54
C LYS A 195 13.26 -17.15 19.21
N VAL A 196 13.98 -16.89 18.12
CA VAL A 196 13.75 -17.51 16.82
C VAL A 196 14.91 -18.44 16.50
N SER A 197 14.60 -19.66 16.08
CA SER A 197 15.61 -20.68 15.80
C SER A 197 15.28 -21.52 14.57
N GLY A 198 16.27 -22.26 14.09
CA GLY A 198 16.11 -23.22 12.99
C GLY A 198 15.65 -22.57 11.69
N GLY A 199 14.75 -23.26 10.97
CA GLY A 199 14.25 -22.83 9.67
C GLY A 199 13.41 -21.55 9.68
N MET A 200 13.04 -21.03 10.84
CA MET A 200 12.30 -19.77 10.94
C MET A 200 13.20 -18.56 10.67
N ILE A 201 14.48 -18.62 11.02
CA ILE A 201 15.46 -17.54 10.76
C ILE A 201 15.49 -17.17 9.26
N PRO A 202 15.81 -18.10 8.34
CA PRO A 202 15.87 -17.78 6.91
C PRO A 202 14.50 -17.38 6.33
N LYS A 203 13.39 -17.86 6.91
CA LYS A 203 12.03 -17.48 6.50
C LYS A 203 11.72 -16.02 6.84
N ILE A 204 12.07 -15.58 8.06
CA ILE A 204 11.90 -14.18 8.46
C ILE A 204 12.83 -13.28 7.65
N GLU A 205 14.11 -13.62 7.53
CA GLU A 205 15.09 -12.83 6.77
C GLU A 205 14.66 -12.64 5.31
N SER A 206 14.22 -13.71 4.65
CA SER A 206 13.75 -13.67 3.27
C SER A 206 12.48 -12.83 3.08
N ALA A 207 11.55 -12.85 4.05
CA ALA A 207 10.37 -11.99 4.06
C ALA A 207 10.76 -10.50 4.15
N PHE A 208 11.67 -10.14 5.05
CA PHE A 208 12.12 -8.76 5.20
C PHE A 208 13.00 -8.28 4.04
N GLU A 209 13.74 -9.17 3.39
CA GLU A 209 14.47 -8.87 2.17
C GLU A 209 13.51 -8.52 1.02
N ALA A 210 12.46 -9.33 0.82
CA ALA A 210 11.42 -9.09 -0.18
C ALA A 210 10.73 -7.72 0.04
N LEU A 211 10.35 -7.43 1.29
CA LEU A 211 9.74 -6.15 1.66
C LEU A 211 10.67 -4.96 1.37
N SER A 212 11.96 -5.03 1.70
CA SER A 212 12.90 -3.94 1.38
C SER A 212 13.10 -3.72 -0.11
N LYS A 213 12.86 -4.73 -0.94
CA LYS A 213 13.12 -4.67 -2.38
C LYS A 213 11.86 -4.44 -3.21
N GLY A 214 10.77 -4.00 -2.58
CA GLY A 214 9.58 -3.51 -3.29
C GLY A 214 8.55 -4.57 -3.61
N VAL A 215 8.54 -5.70 -2.90
CA VAL A 215 7.32 -6.53 -2.78
C VAL A 215 6.34 -5.71 -1.94
N ASN A 216 5.52 -4.93 -2.63
CA ASN A 216 4.69 -3.90 -2.03
C ASN A 216 3.36 -4.46 -1.52
N LEU A 217 3.06 -4.17 -0.26
CA LEU A 217 1.70 -4.14 0.29
C LEU A 217 0.93 -2.87 -0.18
N SER A 218 0.96 -2.51 -1.47
CA SER A 218 0.31 -1.29 -1.98
C SER A 218 -1.02 -1.59 -2.67
N ASN A 219 -2.05 -0.85 -2.25
CA ASN A 219 -3.51 -1.08 -2.23
C ASN A 219 -4.03 -1.50 -0.85
N THR A 220 -3.34 -2.33 -0.07
CA THR A 220 -3.89 -2.77 1.23
C THR A 220 -3.88 -1.66 2.27
N GLN A 221 -2.79 -0.92 2.45
CA GLN A 221 -2.71 0.07 3.55
C GLN A 221 -3.73 1.23 3.44
N LEU A 222 -3.96 1.77 2.24
CA LEU A 222 -5.00 2.79 2.07
C LEU A 222 -6.40 2.18 2.17
N ASN A 223 -6.64 0.97 1.63
CA ASN A 223 -7.91 0.29 1.85
C ASN A 223 -8.15 -0.03 3.34
N ASP A 224 -7.11 -0.41 4.09
CA ASP A 224 -7.15 -0.67 5.52
C ASP A 224 -7.54 0.61 6.29
N ILE A 225 -7.02 1.78 5.89
CA ILE A 225 -7.46 3.07 6.45
C ILE A 225 -8.95 3.28 6.18
N LEU A 226 -9.42 3.04 4.94
CA LEU A 226 -10.82 3.23 4.58
C LEU A 226 -11.74 2.24 5.30
N ASP A 227 -11.36 0.97 5.39
CA ASP A 227 -12.12 -0.09 6.07
C ASP A 227 -12.18 0.14 7.58
N LEU A 228 -11.05 0.53 8.18
CA LEU A 228 -11.01 0.94 9.57
C LEU A 228 -11.87 2.20 9.82
N ALA A 229 -11.89 3.16 8.89
CA ALA A 229 -12.74 4.34 9.02
C ALA A 229 -14.23 3.98 8.98
N ILE A 230 -14.64 3.03 8.12
CA ILE A 230 -16.02 2.50 8.09
C ILE A 230 -16.37 1.82 9.42
N ASP A 231 -15.49 0.97 9.94
CA ASP A 231 -15.69 0.28 11.21
C ASP A 231 -15.78 1.26 12.40
N LEU A 232 -14.84 2.20 12.51
CA LEU A 232 -14.85 3.23 13.56
C LEU A 232 -16.07 4.14 13.48
N LYS A 233 -16.56 4.44 12.27
CA LYS A 233 -17.82 5.17 12.05
C LYS A 233 -19.01 4.36 12.56
N ALA A 234 -19.10 3.08 12.21
CA ALA A 234 -20.17 2.20 12.68
C ALA A 234 -20.17 2.07 14.22
N LYS A 235 -19.00 1.85 14.82
CA LYS A 235 -18.81 1.79 16.28
C LYS A 235 -19.22 3.10 16.97
N ARG A 236 -18.85 4.25 16.40
CA ARG A 236 -19.28 5.57 16.90
C ARG A 236 -20.81 5.69 16.94
N LEU A 237 -21.49 5.29 15.87
CA LEU A 237 -22.97 5.35 15.79
C LEU A 237 -23.65 4.43 16.82
N GLN A 238 -22.97 3.35 17.23
CA GLN A 238 -23.44 2.44 18.29
C GLN A 238 -23.04 2.89 19.71
N GLY A 239 -22.30 3.99 19.86
CA GLY A 239 -21.76 4.45 21.14
C GLY A 239 -20.53 3.66 21.65
N LEU A 240 -19.96 2.78 20.82
CA LEU A 240 -18.85 1.89 21.14
C LEU A 240 -17.49 2.46 20.73
N ASN A 241 -17.20 3.71 21.11
CA ASN A 241 -15.96 4.37 20.71
C ASN A 241 -14.72 3.64 21.25
N GLU A 242 -13.85 3.20 20.35
CA GLU A 242 -12.54 2.64 20.71
C GLU A 242 -11.63 3.69 21.33
N LYS A 243 -10.77 3.28 22.27
CA LYS A 243 -9.79 4.14 22.93
C LYS A 243 -8.37 3.88 22.44
N SER A 244 -8.21 3.86 21.12
CA SER A 244 -7.00 3.38 20.44
C SER A 244 -5.75 4.23 20.72
N ILE A 245 -5.89 5.46 21.21
CA ILE A 245 -4.79 6.33 21.63
C ILE A 245 -4.95 6.83 23.07
N LEU A 246 -5.52 5.98 23.95
CA LEU A 246 -5.75 6.33 25.36
C LEU A 246 -4.49 6.90 26.02
N GLY A 247 -4.62 8.09 26.61
CA GLY A 247 -3.53 8.77 27.34
C GLY A 247 -2.47 9.42 26.46
N LYS A 248 -2.66 9.48 25.13
CA LYS A 248 -1.72 10.10 24.19
C LYS A 248 -2.06 11.57 23.97
N SER A 249 -1.07 12.45 24.08
CA SER A 249 -1.15 13.86 23.69
C SER A 249 -0.92 14.04 22.19
N VAL A 250 -1.74 14.86 21.53
CA VAL A 250 -1.65 15.14 20.08
C VAL A 250 -1.55 16.66 19.86
N ALA A 251 -0.44 17.14 19.32
CA ALA A 251 -0.31 18.54 18.93
C ALA A 251 -1.04 18.80 17.61
N LEU A 252 -1.94 19.78 17.58
CA LEU A 252 -2.65 20.23 16.39
C LEU A 252 -2.17 21.65 16.03
N ILE A 253 -1.22 21.73 15.10
CA ILE A 253 -0.55 22.96 14.66
C ILE A 253 -1.32 23.57 13.49
N PHE A 254 -1.64 24.87 13.59
CA PHE A 254 -2.36 25.63 12.57
C PHE A 254 -1.68 26.95 12.24
N GLN A 255 -1.06 27.05 11.05
CA GLN A 255 -0.59 28.32 10.51
C GLN A 255 -1.70 29.19 9.90
N LYS A 256 -2.82 28.55 9.51
CA LYS A 256 -4.06 29.24 9.06
C LYS A 256 -5.28 28.66 9.77
N PRO A 257 -6.25 29.51 10.16
CA PRO A 257 -7.51 29.05 10.75
C PRO A 257 -8.24 28.03 9.87
N SER A 258 -8.87 27.04 10.51
CA SER A 258 -9.70 26.04 9.83
C SER A 258 -10.72 25.44 10.78
N LEU A 259 -12.01 25.64 10.50
CA LEU A 259 -13.08 25.01 11.27
C LEU A 259 -13.06 23.48 11.07
N ARG A 260 -13.12 23.03 9.81
CA ARG A 260 -13.27 21.61 9.45
C ARG A 260 -12.09 20.80 9.95
N THR A 261 -10.86 21.18 9.62
CA THR A 261 -9.67 20.43 10.05
C THR A 261 -9.52 20.42 11.56
N ARG A 262 -9.71 21.57 12.23
CA ARG A 262 -9.58 21.65 13.69
C ARG A 262 -10.60 20.76 14.39
N VAL A 263 -11.89 20.98 14.14
CA VAL A 263 -12.95 20.29 14.88
C VAL A 263 -12.92 18.78 14.59
N SER A 264 -12.68 18.38 13.34
CA SER A 264 -12.59 16.95 12.99
C SER A 264 -11.45 16.23 13.72
N PHE A 265 -10.24 16.80 13.74
CA PHE A 265 -9.12 16.20 14.48
C PHE A 265 -9.30 16.27 16.00
N GLU A 266 -9.78 17.39 16.53
CA GLU A 266 -9.98 17.56 17.98
C GLU A 266 -10.98 16.53 18.53
N VAL A 267 -12.10 16.34 17.82
CA VAL A 267 -13.09 15.30 18.14
C VAL A 267 -12.51 13.89 17.92
N ALA A 268 -11.77 13.64 16.83
CA ALA A 268 -11.15 12.34 16.57
C ALA A 268 -10.22 11.92 17.72
N VAL A 269 -9.34 12.82 18.16
CA VAL A 269 -8.38 12.59 19.24
C VAL A 269 -9.10 12.30 20.55
N ASN A 270 -10.07 13.15 20.92
CA ASN A 270 -10.82 12.98 22.16
C ASN A 270 -11.58 11.64 22.20
N GLU A 271 -12.26 11.29 21.12
CA GLU A 271 -13.02 10.04 21.06
C GLU A 271 -12.17 8.80 21.13
N LEU A 272 -10.97 8.84 20.56
CA LEU A 272 -9.98 7.77 20.66
C LEU A 272 -9.22 7.74 21.99
N GLY A 273 -9.58 8.60 22.95
CA GLY A 273 -9.02 8.63 24.31
C GLY A 273 -7.75 9.45 24.47
N GLY A 274 -7.35 10.20 23.45
CA GLY A 274 -6.21 11.11 23.50
C GLY A 274 -6.58 12.52 23.98
N PHE A 275 -5.57 13.35 24.13
CA PHE A 275 -5.71 14.76 24.52
C PHE A 275 -5.22 15.68 23.38
N PRO A 276 -6.10 16.45 22.72
CA PRO A 276 -5.70 17.38 21.66
C PRO A 276 -5.15 18.68 22.26
N ILE A 277 -4.01 19.15 21.75
CA ILE A 277 -3.38 20.42 22.11
C ILE A 277 -3.39 21.30 20.87
N VAL A 278 -4.28 22.30 20.83
CA VAL A 278 -4.39 23.20 19.67
C VAL A 278 -3.36 24.32 19.78
N LEU A 279 -2.46 24.39 18.80
CA LEU A 279 -1.39 25.38 18.69
C LEU A 279 -1.64 26.25 17.45
N ALA A 280 -2.20 27.44 17.67
CA ALA A 280 -2.44 28.42 16.61
C ALA A 280 -1.17 29.25 16.34
N GLN A 281 -0.99 29.73 15.11
CA GLN A 281 0.19 30.50 14.68
C GLN A 281 0.54 31.64 15.64
N GLU A 282 -0.45 32.35 16.16
CA GLU A 282 -0.27 33.49 17.07
C GLU A 282 0.37 33.07 18.41
N SER A 283 0.26 31.79 18.78
CA SER A 283 0.80 31.24 20.04
C SER A 283 2.23 30.70 19.87
N ILE A 284 2.54 30.11 18.71
CA ILE A 284 3.81 29.39 18.45
C ILE A 284 4.78 30.18 17.55
N GLY A 285 4.29 30.96 16.59
CA GLY A 285 5.11 31.79 15.71
C GLY A 285 6.10 31.00 14.85
N ILE A 286 5.69 29.86 14.27
CA ILE A 286 6.55 29.00 13.43
C ILE A 286 7.20 29.85 12.32
N ALA A 287 8.52 29.75 12.20
CA ALA A 287 9.37 30.44 11.24
C ALA A 287 9.38 31.97 11.34
N GLN A 288 8.81 32.54 12.41
CA GLN A 288 8.88 33.98 12.73
C GLN A 288 9.59 34.22 14.06
N ARG A 289 9.16 33.50 15.10
CA ARG A 289 9.72 33.57 16.45
C ARG A 289 10.80 32.51 16.68
N GLU A 290 10.55 31.30 16.19
CA GLU A 290 11.39 30.13 16.40
C GLU A 290 11.38 29.26 15.14
N SER A 291 12.47 28.52 14.90
CA SER A 291 12.60 27.69 13.71
C SER A 291 11.62 26.51 13.74
N ALA A 292 11.22 26.02 12.57
CA ALA A 292 10.37 24.82 12.49
C ALA A 292 11.06 23.61 13.15
N HIS A 293 12.37 23.49 12.99
CA HIS A 293 13.19 22.44 13.59
C HIS A 293 13.16 22.47 15.13
N ASP A 294 13.39 23.62 15.76
CA ASP A 294 13.43 23.73 17.23
C ASP A 294 12.05 23.48 17.85
N ILE A 295 10.99 23.98 17.20
CA ILE A 295 9.60 23.73 17.60
C ILE A 295 9.29 22.23 17.53
N ALA A 296 9.66 21.56 16.43
CA ALA A 296 9.42 20.13 16.26
C ALA A 296 10.16 19.32 17.34
N ASN A 297 11.45 19.59 17.54
CA ASN A 297 12.29 18.92 18.53
C ASN A 297 11.80 19.13 19.96
N THR A 298 11.28 20.32 20.27
CA THR A 298 10.65 20.58 21.56
C THR A 298 9.38 19.75 21.74
N LEU A 299 8.52 19.68 20.72
CA LEU A 299 7.27 18.93 20.76
C LEU A 299 7.48 17.42 20.84
N PHE A 300 8.53 16.89 20.21
CA PHE A 300 8.91 15.48 20.29
C PHE A 300 9.12 14.97 21.71
N GLY A 301 9.49 15.83 22.65
CA GLY A 301 9.58 15.49 24.07
C GLY A 301 8.25 15.49 24.84
N TYR A 302 7.18 16.07 24.26
CA TYR A 302 5.92 16.34 24.97
C TYR A 302 4.73 15.57 24.41
N VAL A 303 4.68 15.33 23.10
CA VAL A 303 3.52 14.77 22.43
C VAL A 303 3.83 13.44 21.75
N HIS A 304 2.76 12.70 21.44
CA HIS A 304 2.83 11.41 20.77
C HIS A 304 2.48 11.48 19.29
N PHE A 305 1.92 12.59 18.83
CA PHE A 305 1.55 12.85 17.43
C PHE A 305 1.61 14.35 17.17
N ILE A 306 1.98 14.72 15.96
CA ILE A 306 1.87 16.08 15.44
C ILE A 306 0.95 16.05 14.22
N VAL A 307 -0.10 16.86 14.24
CA VAL A 307 -0.96 17.14 13.09
C VAL A 307 -0.69 18.57 12.69
N ALA A 308 -0.24 18.80 11.47
CA ALA A 308 0.21 20.12 11.04
C ALA A 308 -0.52 20.58 9.79
N ARG A 309 -1.13 21.77 9.88
CA ARG A 309 -1.66 22.55 8.76
C ARG A 309 -0.79 23.78 8.57
N VAL A 310 0.02 23.76 7.52
CA VAL A 310 1.08 24.74 7.26
C VAL A 310 0.83 25.46 5.93
N PHE A 311 1.50 26.60 5.73
CA PHE A 311 1.53 27.24 4.43
C PHE A 311 2.45 26.48 3.49
N ASN A 312 3.74 26.38 3.82
CA ASN A 312 4.76 25.77 2.97
C ASN A 312 5.01 24.31 3.37
N HIS A 313 4.92 23.39 2.42
CA HIS A 313 5.20 21.97 2.62
C HIS A 313 6.57 21.68 3.26
N ARG A 314 7.56 22.54 3.02
CA ARG A 314 8.91 22.43 3.58
C ARG A 314 8.92 22.34 5.11
N ILE A 315 7.98 22.99 5.79
CA ILE A 315 7.87 22.91 7.25
C ILE A 315 7.59 21.47 7.70
N LEU A 316 6.80 20.72 6.94
CA LEU A 316 6.54 19.31 7.23
C LEU A 316 7.80 18.47 6.99
N GLU A 317 8.54 18.74 5.91
CA GLU A 317 9.82 18.08 5.64
C GLU A 317 10.82 18.31 6.78
N ASP A 318 10.93 19.57 7.25
CA ASP A 318 11.80 19.94 8.37
C ASP A 318 11.37 19.25 9.67
N PHE A 319 10.06 19.11 9.93
CA PHE A 319 9.58 18.33 11.07
C PHE A 319 9.96 16.84 10.92
N THR A 320 9.88 16.27 9.72
CA THR A 320 10.14 14.84 9.52
C THR A 320 11.60 14.43 9.66
N ALA A 321 12.55 15.37 9.57
CA ALA A 321 13.99 15.07 9.59
C ALA A 321 14.45 14.34 10.86
N GLU A 322 13.85 14.64 12.02
CA GLU A 322 14.21 14.08 13.34
C GLU A 322 12.98 13.55 14.10
N ALA A 323 11.90 13.23 13.39
CA ALA A 323 10.58 13.03 13.96
C ALA A 323 10.45 11.84 14.91
N THR A 324 10.48 12.03 16.23
CA THR A 324 10.31 10.90 17.18
C THR A 324 8.87 10.35 17.28
N CYS A 325 7.92 11.00 16.62
CA CYS A 325 6.51 10.64 16.63
C CYS A 325 5.85 10.92 15.27
N PRO A 326 4.66 10.34 15.00
CA PRO A 326 4.01 10.52 13.72
C PRO A 326 3.62 11.96 13.41
N ILE A 327 3.96 12.43 12.20
CA ILE A 327 3.55 13.72 11.67
C ILE A 327 2.50 13.53 10.58
N ILE A 328 1.34 14.15 10.76
CA ILE A 328 0.20 14.06 9.85
C ILE A 328 0.04 15.40 9.13
N ASN A 329 0.17 15.38 7.81
CA ASN A 329 -0.14 16.54 6.97
C ASN A 329 -1.66 16.76 6.93
N ALA A 330 -2.11 17.78 7.64
CA ALA A 330 -3.50 18.19 7.69
C ALA A 330 -3.88 19.18 6.58
N LEU A 331 -2.89 19.79 5.91
CA LEU A 331 -2.91 20.54 4.63
C LEU A 331 -1.58 21.31 4.50
N SER A 332 -0.97 21.31 3.30
CA SER A 332 0.06 22.28 2.88
C SER A 332 -0.30 22.93 1.52
N ASP A 333 0.50 23.88 1.04
CA ASP A 333 0.45 24.39 -0.34
C ASP A 333 0.61 23.30 -1.41
N LEU A 334 1.41 22.26 -1.13
CA LEU A 334 1.64 21.16 -2.05
C LEU A 334 0.50 20.13 -2.13
N ASN A 335 -0.02 19.63 -1.00
CA ASN A 335 -1.01 18.55 -0.97
C ASN A 335 -1.95 18.60 0.25
N HIS A 336 -3.10 17.92 0.13
CA HIS A 336 -4.10 17.76 1.19
C HIS A 336 -4.59 16.30 1.32
N PRO A 337 -3.74 15.37 1.78
CA PRO A 337 -4.02 13.93 1.73
C PRO A 337 -5.24 13.52 2.58
N CYS A 338 -5.41 14.12 3.76
CA CYS A 338 -6.57 13.85 4.62
C CYS A 338 -7.92 14.19 3.97
N GLN A 339 -7.96 15.15 3.03
CA GLN A 339 -9.19 15.48 2.31
C GLN A 339 -9.52 14.37 1.31
N VAL A 340 -8.57 14.00 0.45
CA VAL A 340 -8.80 12.97 -0.57
C VAL A 340 -9.10 11.61 0.04
N LEU A 341 -8.51 11.26 1.20
CA LEU A 341 -8.92 10.05 1.92
C LEU A 341 -10.40 10.08 2.36
N ALA A 342 -10.90 11.22 2.83
CA ALA A 342 -12.33 11.37 3.16
C ALA A 342 -13.20 11.30 1.89
N ASP A 343 -12.68 11.77 0.77
CA ASP A 343 -13.36 11.70 -0.52
C ASP A 343 -13.48 10.24 -0.98
N LEU A 344 -12.38 9.48 -0.94
CA LEU A 344 -12.32 8.05 -1.24
C LEU A 344 -13.23 7.23 -0.31
N LEU A 345 -13.27 7.54 0.99
CA LEU A 345 -14.21 6.91 1.92
C LEU A 345 -15.66 7.15 1.47
N THR A 346 -15.97 8.39 1.06
CA THR A 346 -17.31 8.75 0.58
C THR A 346 -17.66 8.00 -0.71
N LEU A 347 -16.71 7.88 -1.64
CA LEU A 347 -16.89 7.06 -2.85
C LEU A 347 -17.12 5.59 -2.50
N LYS A 348 -16.36 5.04 -1.56
CA LYS A 348 -16.51 3.64 -1.09
C LYS A 348 -17.89 3.40 -0.48
N GLU A 349 -18.36 4.27 0.41
CA GLU A 349 -19.70 4.20 1.01
C GLU A 349 -20.83 4.30 -0.03
N LYS A 350 -20.59 5.02 -1.13
CA LYS A 350 -21.55 5.20 -2.23
C LYS A 350 -21.44 4.13 -3.31
N GLY A 351 -20.56 3.15 -3.17
CA GLY A 351 -20.31 2.12 -4.18
C GLY A 351 -19.70 2.69 -5.48
N LYS A 352 -19.06 3.86 -5.39
CA LYS A 352 -18.40 4.57 -6.50
C LYS A 352 -16.87 4.50 -6.44
N LEU A 353 -16.29 3.66 -5.58
CA LEU A 353 -14.86 3.34 -5.59
C LEU A 353 -14.65 1.97 -6.26
N PHE A 354 -14.67 1.94 -7.59
CA PHE A 354 -14.48 0.75 -8.42
C PHE A 354 -13.46 1.02 -9.53
N GLN A 355 -13.00 -0.05 -10.19
CA GLN A 355 -12.01 0.06 -11.26
C GLN A 355 -12.50 0.93 -12.41
N ASN A 356 -11.68 1.89 -12.81
CA ASN A 356 -11.93 2.87 -13.88
C ASN A 356 -13.14 3.76 -13.61
N VAL A 357 -13.46 4.04 -12.33
CA VAL A 357 -14.38 5.14 -11.99
C VAL A 357 -13.86 6.43 -12.62
N LYS A 358 -14.74 7.17 -13.32
CA LYS A 358 -14.36 8.40 -14.00
C LYS A 358 -14.60 9.62 -13.13
N ILE A 359 -13.51 10.26 -12.70
CA ILE A 359 -13.52 11.50 -11.92
C ILE A 359 -13.14 12.67 -12.83
N ALA A 360 -13.95 13.73 -12.81
CA ALA A 360 -13.63 15.01 -13.41
C ALA A 360 -13.47 16.04 -12.30
N TYR A 361 -12.23 16.47 -12.08
CA TYR A 361 -11.89 17.58 -11.19
C TYR A 361 -11.87 18.86 -12.02
N ILE A 362 -12.62 19.88 -11.62
CA ILE A 362 -12.86 21.08 -12.42
C ILE A 362 -12.48 22.30 -11.60
N GLY A 363 -11.47 23.05 -12.01
CA GLY A 363 -10.99 24.21 -11.26
C GLY A 363 -9.47 24.30 -11.20
N ASP A 364 -8.95 24.84 -10.10
CA ASP A 364 -7.53 25.16 -9.90
C ASP A 364 -6.70 23.90 -9.67
N GLY A 365 -5.51 23.81 -10.29
CA GLY A 365 -4.51 22.76 -10.07
C GLY A 365 -3.82 22.87 -8.71
N ASN A 366 -4.62 22.90 -7.64
CA ASN A 366 -4.18 23.19 -6.29
C ASN A 366 -3.70 21.93 -5.53
N ASN A 367 -3.50 22.07 -4.22
CA ASN A 367 -3.11 20.98 -3.32
C ASN A 367 -4.10 19.79 -3.30
N VAL A 368 -5.40 20.02 -3.45
CA VAL A 368 -6.41 18.96 -3.53
C VAL A 368 -6.29 18.23 -4.86
N ALA A 369 -6.08 18.95 -5.97
CA ALA A 369 -5.81 18.33 -7.28
C ALA A 369 -4.55 17.46 -7.25
N ASN A 370 -3.46 17.93 -6.62
CA ASN A 370 -2.24 17.13 -6.44
C ASN A 370 -2.49 15.86 -5.63
N SER A 371 -3.27 15.92 -4.54
CA SER A 371 -3.64 14.74 -3.77
C SER A 371 -4.55 13.77 -4.53
N TRP A 372 -5.40 14.25 -5.44
CA TRP A 372 -6.18 13.39 -6.33
C TRP A 372 -5.29 12.66 -7.34
N LEU A 373 -4.28 13.33 -7.89
CA LEU A 373 -3.28 12.70 -8.75
C LEU A 373 -2.49 11.62 -7.99
N GLU A 374 -2.09 11.89 -6.75
CA GLU A 374 -1.46 10.90 -5.88
C GLU A 374 -2.38 9.69 -5.66
N ALA A 375 -3.67 9.91 -5.34
CA ALA A 375 -4.64 8.84 -5.20
C ALA A 375 -4.83 8.02 -6.48
N ALA A 376 -4.87 8.67 -7.65
CA ALA A 376 -4.99 8.00 -8.95
C ALA A 376 -3.76 7.16 -9.33
N SER A 377 -2.59 7.43 -8.74
CA SER A 377 -1.40 6.57 -8.90
C SER A 377 -1.53 5.23 -8.17
N ILE A 378 -2.38 5.17 -7.13
CA ILE A 378 -2.55 4.00 -6.26
C ILE A 378 -3.83 3.24 -6.62
N PHE A 379 -4.96 3.95 -6.68
CA PHE A 379 -6.25 3.37 -7.02
C PHE A 379 -6.46 3.37 -8.53
N SER A 380 -7.02 2.28 -9.06
CA SER A 380 -7.37 2.17 -10.47
C SER A 380 -8.59 3.05 -10.82
N MET A 381 -8.42 4.38 -10.90
CA MET A 381 -9.44 5.36 -11.29
C MET A 381 -9.00 6.20 -12.49
N ASP A 382 -9.96 6.58 -13.34
CA ASP A 382 -9.73 7.53 -14.43
C ASP A 382 -9.91 8.95 -13.89
N LEU A 383 -8.89 9.79 -14.03
CA LEU A 383 -8.88 11.14 -13.47
C LEU A 383 -8.60 12.17 -14.56
N ASN A 384 -9.57 13.06 -14.78
CA ASN A 384 -9.39 14.22 -15.66
C ASN A 384 -9.37 15.49 -14.82
N ILE A 385 -8.22 16.15 -14.76
CA ILE A 385 -8.10 17.50 -14.20
C ILE A 385 -8.43 18.49 -15.32
N ILE A 386 -9.46 19.29 -15.10
CA ILE A 386 -9.99 20.26 -16.06
C ILE A 386 -9.75 21.67 -15.49
N CYS A 387 -8.69 22.33 -15.96
CA CYS A 387 -8.23 23.61 -15.43
C CYS A 387 -7.94 24.63 -16.55
N PRO A 388 -8.00 25.94 -16.27
CA PRO A 388 -7.51 26.95 -17.21
C PRO A 388 -6.01 26.78 -17.49
N ASN A 389 -5.56 27.21 -18.68
CA ASN A 389 -4.14 27.20 -19.02
C ASN A 389 -3.34 28.08 -18.05
N GLY A 390 -2.20 27.60 -17.57
CA GLY A 390 -1.36 28.29 -16.59
C GLY A 390 -1.76 28.05 -15.13
N TYR A 391 -2.77 27.20 -14.89
CA TYR A 391 -3.25 26.80 -13.57
C TYR A 391 -3.24 25.27 -13.41
N GLU A 392 -2.34 24.60 -14.13
CA GLU A 392 -2.16 23.15 -14.08
C GLU A 392 -1.58 22.69 -12.72
N PRO A 393 -1.91 21.46 -12.27
CA PRO A 393 -1.33 20.89 -11.07
C PRO A 393 0.16 20.61 -11.24
N ASN A 394 0.82 20.27 -10.13
CA ASN A 394 2.23 19.96 -10.13
C ASN A 394 2.54 18.76 -11.05
N LEU A 395 3.49 18.95 -11.97
CA LEU A 395 3.82 17.99 -13.02
C LEU A 395 4.35 16.66 -12.50
N ASP A 396 4.99 16.63 -11.34
CA ASP A 396 5.55 15.39 -10.80
C ASP A 396 4.46 14.47 -10.23
N PHE A 397 3.40 15.03 -9.65
CA PHE A 397 2.20 14.28 -9.29
C PHE A 397 1.47 13.74 -10.53
N LEU A 398 1.41 14.52 -11.61
CA LEU A 398 0.84 14.06 -12.87
C LEU A 398 1.63 12.88 -13.45
N LYS A 399 2.96 13.00 -13.51
CA LYS A 399 3.83 11.91 -13.98
C LYS A 399 3.67 10.66 -13.11
N LEU A 400 3.61 10.83 -11.79
CA LEU A 400 3.38 9.74 -10.84
C LEU A 400 2.05 9.03 -11.15
N ALA A 401 0.96 9.77 -11.30
CA ALA A 401 -0.34 9.21 -11.65
C ALA A 401 -0.32 8.44 -12.98
N GLN A 402 0.40 8.96 -13.99
CA GLN A 402 0.53 8.34 -15.31
C GLN A 402 1.47 7.13 -15.36
N THR A 403 2.13 6.77 -14.26
CA THR A 403 2.87 5.50 -14.17
C THR A 403 1.92 4.30 -14.16
N ASN A 404 0.70 4.47 -13.66
CA ASN A 404 -0.34 3.45 -13.73
C ASN A 404 -0.92 3.39 -15.15
N LYS A 405 -0.48 2.39 -15.94
CA LYS A 405 -0.92 2.21 -17.34
C LYS A 405 -2.31 1.59 -17.49
N GLN A 406 -2.96 1.21 -16.38
CA GLN A 406 -4.30 0.61 -16.40
C GLN A 406 -5.41 1.66 -16.33
N THR A 407 -5.08 2.93 -16.08
CA THR A 407 -6.03 4.03 -15.93
C THR A 407 -5.70 5.17 -16.88
N HIS A 408 -6.70 6.02 -17.12
CA HIS A 408 -6.55 7.24 -17.89
C HIS A 408 -6.44 8.45 -16.95
N VAL A 409 -5.25 9.07 -16.91
CA VAL A 409 -5.02 10.32 -16.17
C VAL A 409 -4.60 11.44 -17.12
N SER A 410 -5.35 12.54 -17.13
CA SER A 410 -5.10 13.68 -18.02
C SER A 410 -5.29 15.03 -17.33
N VAL A 411 -4.63 16.05 -17.89
CA VAL A 411 -4.83 17.47 -17.55
C VAL A 411 -5.17 18.20 -18.86
N SER A 412 -6.24 19.00 -18.85
CA SER A 412 -6.69 19.75 -20.03
C SER A 412 -7.55 20.94 -19.63
N ASN A 413 -7.77 21.87 -20.55
CA ASN A 413 -8.78 22.93 -20.41
C ASN A 413 -10.14 22.57 -21.05
N ASN A 414 -10.27 21.35 -21.59
CA ASN A 414 -11.45 20.92 -22.31
C ASN A 414 -12.54 20.37 -21.35
N LEU A 415 -13.58 21.17 -21.10
CA LEU A 415 -14.74 20.78 -20.28
C LEU A 415 -15.47 19.52 -20.76
N ASN A 416 -15.33 19.11 -22.02
CA ASN A 416 -15.95 17.88 -22.51
C ASN A 416 -15.39 16.61 -21.85
N LEU A 417 -14.23 16.70 -21.18
CA LEU A 417 -13.71 15.57 -20.39
C LEU A 417 -14.60 15.25 -19.18
N ALA A 418 -15.45 16.18 -18.73
CA ALA A 418 -16.46 15.94 -17.70
C ALA A 418 -17.65 15.08 -18.19
N ASN A 419 -17.79 14.89 -19.50
CA ASN A 419 -18.89 14.12 -20.07
C ASN A 419 -18.85 12.66 -19.56
N SER A 420 -19.99 12.13 -19.14
CA SER A 420 -20.13 10.78 -18.58
C SER A 420 -19.23 10.50 -17.35
N ALA A 421 -18.81 11.52 -16.61
CA ALA A 421 -18.12 11.31 -15.33
C ALA A 421 -19.05 10.65 -14.29
N ASP A 422 -18.48 9.81 -13.43
CA ASP A 422 -19.11 9.25 -12.23
C ASP A 422 -19.04 10.23 -11.06
N VAL A 423 -18.05 11.10 -11.05
CA VAL A 423 -17.82 12.10 -10.00
C VAL A 423 -17.43 13.43 -10.64
N LEU A 424 -18.14 14.50 -10.27
CA LEU A 424 -17.76 15.87 -10.55
C LEU A 424 -17.24 16.49 -9.25
N TYR A 425 -15.99 16.94 -9.28
CA TYR A 425 -15.32 17.57 -8.15
C TYR A 425 -14.94 19.01 -8.50
N THR A 426 -15.15 19.95 -7.58
CA THR A 426 -14.59 21.30 -7.71
C THR A 426 -14.11 21.81 -6.36
N ASP A 427 -13.37 22.91 -6.38
CA ASP A 427 -12.84 23.60 -5.22
C ASP A 427 -12.76 25.09 -5.54
N VAL A 428 -12.58 25.91 -4.51
CA VAL A 428 -12.42 27.36 -4.63
C VAL A 428 -11.35 27.70 -5.66
N TRP A 429 -11.65 28.67 -6.53
CA TRP A 429 -10.70 29.11 -7.56
C TRP A 429 -9.47 29.80 -6.99
N THR A 430 -9.64 30.46 -5.84
CA THR A 430 -8.56 31.15 -5.14
C THR A 430 -8.18 30.35 -3.90
N SER A 431 -7.16 29.51 -4.07
CA SER A 431 -6.55 28.73 -2.99
C SER A 431 -5.85 29.63 -1.96
N MET A 432 -5.53 29.05 -0.80
CA MET A 432 -4.77 29.74 0.24
C MET A 432 -3.41 30.25 -0.27
N GLY A 433 -3.11 31.53 -0.02
CA GLY A 433 -1.85 32.18 -0.43
C GLY A 433 -1.99 33.02 -1.70
N ASN A 434 -3.10 32.90 -2.43
CA ASN A 434 -3.34 33.58 -3.70
C ASN A 434 -4.39 34.69 -3.59
N GLU A 435 -4.67 35.21 -2.39
CA GLU A 435 -5.76 36.17 -2.15
C GLU A 435 -5.64 37.45 -3.00
N ASN A 436 -4.41 37.86 -3.32
CA ASN A 436 -4.13 39.02 -4.18
C ASN A 436 -4.57 38.83 -5.65
N GLU A 437 -4.80 37.60 -6.10
CA GLU A 437 -5.18 37.26 -7.48
C GLU A 437 -6.69 37.07 -7.66
N THR A 438 -7.49 37.22 -6.60
CA THR A 438 -8.92 36.85 -6.57
C THR A 438 -9.72 37.40 -7.76
N ALA A 439 -9.61 38.72 -8.02
CA ALA A 439 -10.37 39.38 -9.09
C ALA A 439 -9.97 38.91 -10.50
N GLN A 440 -8.71 38.51 -10.69
CA GLN A 440 -8.23 37.95 -11.95
C GLN A 440 -8.70 36.50 -12.12
N ARG A 441 -8.58 35.68 -11.06
CA ARG A 441 -9.02 34.28 -11.06
C ARG A 441 -10.53 34.18 -11.31
N GLN A 442 -11.36 35.01 -10.69
CA GLN A 442 -12.81 35.04 -10.95
C GLN A 442 -13.16 35.21 -12.43
N LYS A 443 -12.39 36.00 -13.19
CA LYS A 443 -12.60 36.19 -14.64
C LYS A 443 -12.17 34.95 -15.44
N ILE A 444 -11.01 34.39 -15.12
CA ILE A 444 -10.42 33.25 -15.85
C ILE A 444 -11.23 31.97 -15.62
N PHE A 445 -11.60 31.72 -14.36
CA PHE A 445 -12.27 30.49 -13.95
C PHE A 445 -13.78 30.51 -14.17
N ARG A 446 -14.37 31.65 -14.57
CA ARG A 446 -15.82 31.79 -14.74
C ARG A 446 -16.45 30.69 -15.61
N ASN A 447 -15.74 30.28 -16.65
CA ASN A 447 -16.20 29.25 -17.59
C ASN A 447 -16.08 27.82 -17.03
N PHE A 448 -15.41 27.63 -15.89
CA PHE A 448 -15.19 26.36 -15.22
C PHE A 448 -16.11 26.17 -14.00
N GLN A 449 -17.11 27.06 -13.80
CA GLN A 449 -18.11 26.91 -12.75
C GLN A 449 -18.87 25.58 -12.91
N LEU A 450 -18.97 24.83 -11.82
CA LEU A 450 -19.80 23.66 -11.71
C LEU A 450 -21.28 24.07 -11.53
N ASN A 451 -22.01 24.04 -12.64
CA ASN A 451 -23.43 24.42 -12.75
C ASN A 451 -24.29 23.28 -13.30
N ALA A 452 -25.63 23.44 -13.29
CA ALA A 452 -26.55 22.39 -13.73
C ALA A 452 -26.29 21.92 -15.17
N ASP A 453 -25.83 22.80 -16.08
CA ASP A 453 -25.56 22.42 -17.46
C ASP A 453 -24.34 21.52 -17.60
N LEU A 454 -23.33 21.69 -16.75
CA LEU A 454 -22.19 20.78 -16.68
C LEU A 454 -22.58 19.46 -16.01
N VAL A 455 -23.39 19.50 -14.94
CA VAL A 455 -23.90 18.31 -14.26
C VAL A 455 -24.73 17.43 -15.21
N LYS A 456 -25.56 18.01 -16.08
CA LYS A 456 -26.34 17.28 -17.09
C LYS A 456 -25.48 16.47 -18.08
N LYS A 457 -24.21 16.82 -18.25
CA LYS A 457 -23.28 16.10 -19.14
C LYS A 457 -22.62 14.89 -18.48
N ALA A 458 -22.62 14.81 -17.15
CA ALA A 458 -22.14 13.66 -16.40
C ALA A 458 -23.18 12.52 -16.41
N LYS A 459 -22.87 11.40 -15.73
CA LYS A 459 -23.84 10.32 -15.56
C LYS A 459 -25.02 10.78 -14.69
N LYS A 460 -26.19 10.17 -14.90
CA LYS A 460 -27.43 10.50 -14.14
C LYS A 460 -27.28 10.32 -12.63
N ASP A 461 -26.43 9.39 -12.22
CA ASP A 461 -26.13 9.05 -10.82
C ASP A 461 -24.74 9.56 -10.40
N ALA A 462 -24.19 10.54 -11.11
CA ALA A 462 -22.90 11.13 -10.78
C ALA A 462 -22.95 11.80 -9.39
N LEU A 463 -21.87 11.67 -8.64
CA LEU A 463 -21.71 12.35 -7.35
C LEU A 463 -21.10 13.74 -7.57
N ILE A 464 -21.61 14.73 -6.83
CA ILE A 464 -21.02 16.07 -6.76
C ILE A 464 -20.26 16.22 -5.45
N MET A 465 -19.00 16.61 -5.53
CA MET A 465 -18.07 16.72 -4.39
C MET A 465 -17.36 18.07 -4.35
N HIS A 466 -17.07 18.54 -3.13
CA HIS A 466 -16.42 19.82 -2.86
C HIS A 466 -15.81 19.80 -1.44
N CYS A 467 -14.54 20.18 -1.29
CA CYS A 467 -13.80 20.04 -0.02
C CYS A 467 -14.24 21.01 1.11
N LEU A 468 -14.93 22.09 0.72
CA LEU A 468 -15.44 23.20 1.55
C LEU A 468 -14.32 24.10 2.12
N PRO A 469 -14.55 25.41 2.24
CA PRO A 469 -15.83 26.11 2.09
C PRO A 469 -16.16 26.32 0.61
N ALA A 470 -17.45 26.37 0.26
CA ALA A 470 -17.89 26.71 -1.09
C ALA A 470 -18.27 28.19 -1.15
N HIS A 471 -17.88 28.89 -2.21
CA HIS A 471 -18.35 30.21 -2.60
C HIS A 471 -19.45 30.05 -3.66
N ILE A 472 -20.69 30.05 -3.19
CA ILE A 472 -21.87 29.96 -4.04
C ILE A 472 -21.85 31.10 -5.07
N GLY A 473 -21.98 30.74 -6.35
CA GLY A 473 -21.95 31.68 -7.48
C GLY A 473 -20.57 31.86 -8.10
N GLU A 474 -19.50 31.36 -7.47
CA GLU A 474 -18.15 31.25 -8.04
C GLU A 474 -17.92 29.84 -8.59
N GLU A 475 -17.22 28.95 -7.88
CA GLU A 475 -16.86 27.63 -8.38
C GLU A 475 -18.06 26.69 -8.52
N ILE A 476 -19.11 26.91 -7.73
CA ILE A 476 -20.29 26.06 -7.73
C ILE A 476 -21.57 26.89 -7.57
N THR A 477 -22.63 26.47 -8.24
CA THR A 477 -23.96 27.08 -8.09
C THR A 477 -24.70 26.50 -6.89
N GLU A 478 -25.62 27.27 -6.32
CA GLU A 478 -26.43 26.85 -5.16
C GLU A 478 -27.24 25.57 -5.45
N GLU A 479 -27.88 25.53 -6.62
CA GLU A 479 -28.69 24.41 -7.09
C GLU A 479 -27.89 23.10 -7.18
N VAL A 480 -26.61 23.18 -7.53
CA VAL A 480 -25.73 22.02 -7.63
C VAL A 480 -25.21 21.61 -6.25
N LEU A 481 -24.75 22.58 -5.45
CA LEU A 481 -24.20 22.34 -4.12
C LEU A 481 -25.21 21.65 -3.18
N TYR A 482 -26.48 22.02 -3.28
CA TYR A 482 -27.57 21.47 -2.44
C TYR A 482 -28.46 20.46 -3.19
N SER A 483 -28.04 19.98 -4.35
CA SER A 483 -28.75 18.93 -5.10
C SER A 483 -28.73 17.59 -4.38
N SER A 484 -29.63 16.67 -4.76
CA SER A 484 -29.65 15.29 -4.26
C SER A 484 -28.42 14.46 -4.67
N GLN A 485 -27.72 14.88 -5.73
CA GLN A 485 -26.46 14.27 -6.20
C GLN A 485 -25.24 14.76 -5.40
N SER A 486 -25.38 15.86 -4.66
CA SER A 486 -24.34 16.41 -3.80
C SER A 486 -24.09 15.54 -2.57
N VAL A 487 -22.82 15.26 -2.30
CA VAL A 487 -22.38 14.51 -1.11
C VAL A 487 -21.44 15.34 -0.22
N VAL A 488 -21.39 16.67 -0.42
CA VAL A 488 -20.43 17.58 0.25
C VAL A 488 -20.45 17.49 1.78
N PHE A 489 -21.62 17.34 2.39
CA PHE A 489 -21.72 17.23 3.85
C PHE A 489 -21.33 15.84 4.36
N ARG A 490 -21.59 14.79 3.58
CA ARG A 490 -21.13 13.43 3.90
C ARG A 490 -19.62 13.32 3.76
N GLN A 491 -19.06 13.94 2.72
CA GLN A 491 -17.63 14.13 2.52
C GLN A 491 -17.00 14.87 3.70
N ALA A 492 -17.61 15.97 4.16
CA ALA A 492 -17.15 16.72 5.32
C ALA A 492 -17.20 15.90 6.62
N GLU A 493 -18.26 15.10 6.85
CA GLU A 493 -18.35 14.19 7.99
C GLU A 493 -17.24 13.12 7.95
N ASN A 494 -16.99 12.55 6.78
CA ASN A 494 -16.01 11.48 6.59
C ASN A 494 -14.56 11.89 6.88
N ARG A 495 -14.27 13.20 6.95
CA ARG A 495 -13.00 13.73 7.47
C ARG A 495 -12.71 13.19 8.87
N LEU A 496 -13.69 13.24 9.77
CA LEU A 496 -13.56 12.78 11.15
C LEU A 496 -13.18 11.29 11.21
N HIS A 497 -13.90 10.45 10.46
CA HIS A 497 -13.74 9.00 10.55
C HIS A 497 -12.41 8.54 9.94
N VAL A 498 -11.99 9.14 8.82
CA VAL A 498 -10.66 8.89 8.24
C VAL A 498 -9.55 9.32 9.18
N GLN A 499 -9.68 10.47 9.83
CA GLN A 499 -8.68 10.94 10.78
C GLN A 499 -8.59 10.04 12.02
N LYS A 500 -9.72 9.50 12.50
CA LYS A 500 -9.73 8.47 13.55
C LYS A 500 -8.96 7.22 13.10
N ALA A 501 -9.19 6.76 11.87
CA ALA A 501 -8.48 5.61 11.31
C ALA A 501 -6.98 5.87 11.17
N LEU A 502 -6.58 7.04 10.65
CA LEU A 502 -5.18 7.46 10.56
C LEU A 502 -4.48 7.46 11.92
N LEU A 503 -5.06 8.11 12.92
CA LEU A 503 -4.51 8.14 14.28
C LEU A 503 -4.39 6.74 14.87
N THR A 504 -5.40 5.90 14.68
CA THR A 504 -5.41 4.51 15.18
C THR A 504 -4.33 3.66 14.53
N MET A 505 -4.15 3.77 13.20
CA MET A 505 -3.12 3.03 12.48
C MET A 505 -1.72 3.54 12.82
N LEU A 506 -1.53 4.86 12.88
CA LEU A 506 -0.25 5.47 13.23
C LEU A 506 0.11 5.28 14.71
N ASN A 507 -0.83 4.98 15.60
CA ASN A 507 -0.48 4.59 16.97
C ASN A 507 0.23 3.25 17.06
N LYS A 508 0.02 2.36 16.08
CA LYS A 508 0.78 1.12 15.94
C LYS A 508 2.16 1.36 15.32
N TRP A 509 2.43 2.59 14.85
CA TRP A 509 3.73 2.97 14.32
C TRP A 509 4.69 3.17 15.49
N ASN A 510 5.55 2.17 15.70
CA ASN A 510 6.68 2.29 16.62
C ASN A 510 7.87 2.88 15.87
N TYR A 511 8.24 4.13 16.21
CA TYR A 511 9.36 4.88 15.63
C TYR A 511 10.76 4.26 15.86
N LYS A 512 10.87 3.11 16.52
CA LYS A 512 12.13 2.35 16.54
C LYS A 512 12.30 1.54 15.25
N ASN A 513 12.29 2.20 14.09
CA ASN A 513 12.97 1.84 12.84
C ASN A 513 12.49 2.72 11.68
#